data_AF-W1XV00-F1
#
_entry.id   AF-W1XV00-F1
#
_cell.length_a   1.000
_cell.length_b   1.000
_cell.length_c   1.000
_cell.angle_alpha   90.00
_cell.angle_beta   90.00
_cell.angle_gamma   90.00
#
_symmetry.space_group_name_H-M   'P 1'
#
loop_
_entity.id
_entity.type
_entity.pdbx_description
1 polymer ?
#
loop_
_entity_poly.entity_id
_entity_poly.type
_entity_poly.pdbx_seq_one_letter_code
_entity_poly.pdbx_strand_id
1 'polypeptide(L)'
;VVADVSKQAEVAAAFQKVVDHFGDLNVVVNNAGVAPTTPLDTITEEQFNRTFAINVGGVIWGAQAAQAQFKALGHGGKIINATSQAGVVGNPNLTVY
;
A
#
# COMPACT_ATOMS: atom_id res chain seq x y z
N VAL A 1 -8.15 6.70 11.16
CA VAL A 1 -6.82 6.43 11.74
C VAL A 1 -5.78 7.10 10.86
N VAL A 2 -4.84 7.87 11.42
CA VAL A 2 -3.70 8.41 10.66
C VAL A 2 -2.60 7.35 10.63
N ALA A 3 -2.05 7.06 9.45
CA ALA A 3 -0.94 6.12 9.25
C ALA A 3 -0.21 6.42 7.94
N ASP A 4 1.12 6.31 7.95
CA ASP A 4 1.95 6.26 6.75
C ASP A 4 2.05 4.82 6.25
N VAL A 5 1.53 4.55 5.04
CA VAL A 5 1.53 3.21 4.46
C VAL A 5 2.93 2.68 4.15
N SER A 6 3.95 3.54 4.05
CA SER A 6 5.34 3.11 3.88
C SER A 6 5.94 2.50 5.16
N LYS A 7 5.27 2.66 6.31
CA LYS A 7 5.72 2.17 7.62
C LYS A 7 4.89 0.96 8.06
N GLN A 8 5.49 -0.23 7.99
CA GLN A 8 4.83 -1.50 8.35
C GLN A 8 4.15 -1.45 9.73
N ALA A 9 4.82 -0.89 10.74
CA ALA A 9 4.30 -0.80 12.10
C ALA A 9 3.05 0.09 12.21
N GLU A 10 3.00 1.21 11.47
CA GLU A 10 1.84 2.10 11.47
C GLU A 10 0.65 1.45 10.77
N VAL A 11 0.88 0.74 9.65
CA VAL A 11 -0.16 -0.02 8.96
C VAL A 11 -0.75 -1.09 9.88
N ALA A 12 0.08 -1.89 10.55
CA ALA A 12 -0.39 -2.92 11.48
C ALA A 12 -1.23 -2.32 12.61
N ALA A 13 -0.75 -1.21 13.21
CA ALA A 13 -1.47 -0.50 14.27
C ALA A 13 -2.81 0.08 13.77
N ALA A 14 -2.88 0.52 12.51
CA ALA A 14 -4.11 1.04 11.94
C ALA A 14 -5.18 -0.03 11.75
N PHE A 15 -4.79 -1.21 11.29
CA PHE A 15 -5.69 -2.35 11.16
C PHE A 15 -6.21 -2.82 12.51
N GLN A 16 -5.34 -2.89 13.53
CA GLN A 16 -5.76 -3.24 14.88
C GLN A 16 -6.82 -2.28 15.39
N LYS A 17 -6.62 -0.96 15.25
CA LYS A 17 -7.61 0.05 15.65
C LYS A 17 -8.95 -0.08 14.94
N VAL A 18 -8.96 -0.51 13.67
CA VAL A 18 -10.19 -0.75 12.91
C VAL A 18 -10.94 -1.94 13.50
N VAL A 19 -10.25 -3.06 13.71
CA VAL A 19 -10.85 -4.26 14.30
C VAL A 19 -11.30 -4.03 15.74
N ASP A 20 -10.52 -3.31 16.56
CA ASP A 20 -10.90 -2.96 17.94
C ASP A 20 -12.19 -2.13 17.98
N HIS A 21 -12.40 -1.26 16.98
CA HIS A 21 -13.57 -0.39 16.92
C HIS A 21 -14.81 -1.08 16.35
N PHE A 22 -14.66 -1.84 15.25
CA PHE A 22 -15.78 -2.43 14.53
C PHE A 22 -16.04 -3.90 14.88
N GLY A 23 -15.09 -4.57 15.51
CA GLY A 23 -15.14 -6.01 15.82
C GLY A 23 -14.89 -6.93 14.63
N ASP A 24 -14.64 -6.39 13.42
CA ASP A 24 -14.52 -7.15 12.18
C ASP A 24 -13.69 -6.39 11.12
N LEU A 25 -13.26 -7.10 10.07
CA LEU A 25 -12.63 -6.60 8.86
C LEU A 25 -12.96 -7.52 7.68
N ASN A 26 -13.63 -7.01 6.64
CA ASN A 26 -14.03 -7.84 5.48
C ASN A 26 -13.36 -7.43 4.16
N VAL A 27 -13.14 -6.13 3.95
CA VAL A 27 -12.58 -5.58 2.70
C VAL A 27 -11.46 -4.61 3.00
N VAL A 28 -10.34 -4.79 2.30
CA VAL A 28 -9.15 -3.95 2.40
C VAL A 28 -8.83 -3.44 1.01
N VAL A 29 -8.66 -2.13 0.88
CA VAL A 29 -8.25 -1.51 -0.38
C VAL A 29 -6.91 -0.82 -0.17
N ASN A 30 -5.85 -1.44 -0.70
CA ASN A 30 -4.53 -0.84 -0.75
C ASN A 30 -4.49 0.15 -1.92
N ASN A 31 -4.86 1.41 -1.63
CA ASN A 31 -5.04 2.45 -2.65
C ASN A 31 -3.96 3.54 -2.64
N ALA A 32 -3.33 3.79 -1.49
CA ALA A 32 -2.37 4.89 -1.37
C ALA A 32 -1.20 4.70 -2.34
N GLY A 33 -0.89 5.75 -3.09
CA GLY A 33 0.19 5.74 -4.08
C GLY A 33 0.64 7.15 -4.42
N VAL A 34 1.88 7.26 -4.90
CA VAL A 34 2.47 8.50 -5.44
C VAL A 34 3.00 8.25 -6.84
N ALA A 35 2.91 9.24 -7.72
CA ALA A 35 3.31 9.13 -9.12
C ALA A 35 4.19 10.33 -9.52
N PRO A 36 5.49 10.32 -9.20
CA PRO A 36 6.37 11.39 -9.62
C PRO A 36 6.56 11.36 -11.15
N THR A 37 6.48 12.53 -11.79
CA THR A 37 6.85 12.70 -13.19
C THR A 37 8.27 13.24 -13.27
N THR A 38 9.23 12.39 -13.64
CA THR A 38 10.66 12.71 -13.65
C THR A 38 11.33 12.16 -14.92
N PRO A 39 12.08 12.99 -15.68
CA PRO A 39 12.92 12.51 -16.77
C PRO A 39 13.90 11.41 -16.31
N LEU A 40 14.09 10.39 -17.14
CA LEU A 40 14.84 9.18 -16.80
C LEU A 40 16.24 9.45 -16.23
N ASP A 41 16.94 10.42 -16.81
CA ASP A 41 18.31 10.82 -16.46
C ASP A 41 18.41 11.67 -15.18
N THR A 42 17.28 12.05 -14.59
CA THR A 42 17.21 12.90 -13.38
C THR A 42 16.52 12.23 -12.19
N ILE A 43 16.17 10.96 -12.30
CA ILE A 43 15.59 10.18 -11.19
C ILE A 43 16.62 10.04 -10.06
N THR A 44 16.21 10.40 -8.85
CA THR A 44 17.04 10.24 -7.65
C THR A 44 16.72 8.96 -6.89
N GLU A 45 17.69 8.46 -6.12
CA GLU A 45 17.49 7.31 -5.23
C GLU A 45 16.38 7.58 -4.19
N GLU A 46 16.28 8.81 -3.69
CA GLU A 46 15.21 9.22 -2.76
C GLU A 46 13.83 9.09 -3.39
N GLN A 47 13.66 9.55 -4.64
CA GLN A 47 12.40 9.42 -5.37
C GLN A 47 12.02 7.95 -5.57
N PHE A 48 12.99 7.13 -5.96
CA PHE A 48 12.80 5.68 -6.11
C PHE A 48 12.38 5.04 -4.79
N ASN A 49 13.17 5.22 -3.74
CA ASN A 49 12.95 4.62 -2.42
C ASN A 49 11.59 5.04 -1.84
N ARG A 50 11.24 6.32 -1.93
CA ARG A 50 9.95 6.82 -1.46
C ARG A 50 8.78 6.21 -2.24
N THR A 51 8.87 6.19 -3.57
CA THR A 51 7.78 5.69 -4.41
C THR A 51 7.58 4.19 -4.21
N PHE A 52 8.65 3.40 -4.19
CA PHE A 52 8.57 1.96 -3.93
C PHE A 52 8.10 1.65 -2.51
N ALA A 53 8.56 2.40 -1.50
CA ALA A 53 8.12 2.18 -0.12
C ALA A 53 6.60 2.39 0.02
N ILE A 54 6.01 3.34 -0.72
CA ILE A 54 4.57 3.61 -0.71
C ILE A 54 3.82 2.64 -1.62
N ASN A 55 4.13 2.64 -2.93
CA ASN A 55 3.33 1.95 -3.95
C ASN A 55 3.48 0.42 -3.91
N VAL A 56 4.64 -0.08 -3.49
CA VAL A 56 4.90 -1.53 -3.38
C VAL A 56 4.88 -1.95 -1.92
N GLY A 57 5.68 -1.29 -1.08
CA GLY A 57 5.77 -1.59 0.35
C GLY A 57 4.41 -1.47 1.04
N GLY A 58 3.70 -0.35 0.85
CA GLY A 58 2.39 -0.14 1.47
C GLY A 58 1.33 -1.17 1.09
N VAL A 59 1.35 -1.65 -0.15
CA VAL A 59 0.48 -2.75 -0.60
C VAL A 59 0.82 -4.06 0.11
N ILE A 60 2.11 -4.39 0.23
CA ILE A 60 2.58 -5.59 0.93
C ILE A 60 2.21 -5.53 2.41
N TRP A 61 2.46 -4.40 3.08
CA TRP A 61 2.15 -4.20 4.50
C TRP A 61 0.66 -4.28 4.77
N GLY A 62 -0.16 -3.64 3.93
CA GLY A 62 -1.62 -3.72 4.03
C GLY A 62 -2.13 -5.14 3.85
N ALA A 63 -1.58 -5.89 2.89
CA ALA A 63 -1.95 -7.29 2.67
C ALA A 63 -1.53 -8.21 3.84
N GLN A 64 -0.34 -8.00 4.41
CA GLN A 64 0.12 -8.73 5.61
C GLN A 64 -0.78 -8.44 6.82
N ALA A 65 -1.10 -7.17 7.06
CA ALA A 65 -1.96 -6.76 8.16
C ALA A 65 -3.39 -7.32 7.99
N ALA A 66 -3.95 -7.25 6.78
CA ALA A 66 -5.24 -7.85 6.45
C ALA A 66 -5.26 -9.35 6.76
N GLN A 67 -4.24 -10.08 6.29
CA GLN A 67 -4.15 -11.52 6.48
C GLN A 67 -3.99 -11.90 7.96
N ALA A 68 -3.26 -11.10 8.74
CA ALA A 68 -3.15 -11.31 10.18
C ALA A 68 -4.51 -11.16 10.88
N GLN A 69 -5.29 -10.13 10.53
CA GLN A 69 -6.62 -9.90 11.11
C GLN A 69 -7.63 -10.98 10.68
N PHE A 70 -7.64 -11.38 9.40
CA PHE A 70 -8.47 -12.49 8.92
C PHE A 70 -8.23 -13.79 9.69
N LYS A 71 -6.96 -14.14 9.94
CA LYS A 71 -6.61 -15.30 10.78
C LYS A 71 -7.15 -15.16 12.21
N ALA A 72 -7.01 -13.98 12.82
CA ALA A 72 -7.48 -13.73 14.18
C ALA A 72 -9.01 -13.78 14.30
N LEU A 73 -9.73 -13.26 13.30
CA LEU A 73 -11.20 -13.25 13.25
C LEU A 73 -11.80 -14.60 12.82
N GLY A 74 -10.98 -15.53 12.32
CA GLY A 74 -11.42 -16.87 11.91
C GLY A 74 -12.12 -16.93 10.55
N HIS A 75 -12.00 -15.89 9.73
CA HIS A 75 -12.56 -15.86 8.38
C HIS A 75 -11.66 -15.09 7.39
N GLY A 76 -11.86 -15.30 6.10
CA GLY A 76 -11.19 -14.53 5.05
C GLY A 76 -11.91 -13.23 4.69
N GLY A 77 -11.38 -12.54 3.68
CA GLY A 77 -11.99 -11.31 3.16
C GLY A 77 -11.62 -11.05 1.70
N LYS A 78 -11.58 -9.77 1.33
CA LYS A 78 -11.11 -9.31 0.03
C LYS A 78 -10.02 -8.27 0.21
N ILE A 79 -8.89 -8.48 -0.47
CA ILE A 79 -7.80 -7.52 -0.56
C ILE A 79 -7.80 -7.03 -2.01
N ILE A 80 -7.98 -5.73 -2.20
CA ILE A 80 -7.98 -5.06 -3.49
C ILE A 80 -6.74 -4.17 -3.54
N ASN A 81 -5.85 -4.43 -4.48
CA ASN A 81 -4.67 -3.61 -4.69
C ASN A 81 -4.94 -2.69 -5.88
N ALA A 82 -4.98 -1.37 -5.64
CA ALA A 82 -5.07 -0.40 -6.71
C ALA A 82 -3.73 -0.39 -7.46
N THR A 83 -3.80 -0.55 -8.77
CA THR A 83 -2.67 -0.37 -9.68
C THR A 83 -3.05 0.75 -10.66
N SER A 84 -2.28 0.87 -11.74
CA SER A 84 -2.54 1.80 -12.82
C SER A 84 -2.36 1.11 -14.16
N GLN A 85 -2.93 1.73 -15.20
CA GLN A 85 -2.58 1.39 -16.58
C GLN A 85 -1.06 1.50 -16.80
N ALA A 86 -0.37 2.38 -16.07
CA ALA A 86 1.10 2.52 -16.10
C ALA A 86 1.84 1.23 -15.68
N GLY A 87 1.23 0.38 -14.85
CA GLY A 87 1.78 -0.94 -14.50
C GLY A 87 1.68 -1.98 -15.62
N VAL A 88 0.98 -1.66 -16.72
CA VAL A 88 0.80 -2.53 -17.89
C VAL A 88 1.57 -1.98 -19.09
N VAL A 89 1.54 -0.65 -19.30
CA VAL A 89 2.28 0.02 -20.37
C VAL A 89 2.96 1.25 -19.80
N GLY A 90 4.28 1.33 -19.97
CA GLY A 90 5.09 2.45 -19.48
C GLY A 90 4.84 3.74 -20.25
N ASN A 91 4.88 4.85 -19.53
CA ASN A 91 4.68 6.20 -20.07
C ASN A 91 5.97 7.03 -19.92
N PRO A 92 6.25 7.95 -20.87
CA PRO A 92 7.39 8.88 -20.74
C PRO A 92 7.37 9.60 -19.39
N ASN A 93 8.53 9.69 -18.75
CA ASN A 93 8.75 10.34 -17.45
C ASN A 93 8.01 9.73 -16.24
N LEU A 94 7.38 8.56 -16.38
CA LEU A 94 6.73 7.83 -15.26
C LEU A 94 7.50 6.56 -14.86
N THR A 95 8.80 6.46 -15.15
CA THR A 95 9.58 5.23 -14.94
C THR A 95 9.57 4.70 -13.50
N VAL A 96 9.50 5.59 -12.51
CA VAL A 96 9.51 5.20 -11.08
C VAL A 96 8.12 4.80 -10.57
N TYR A 97 7.06 5.25 -11.25
CA TYR A 97 5.67 5.01 -10.89
C TYR A 97 5.20 3.66 -11.39
#